data_AF-S6BHM7-F1
#
_entry.id   AF-S6BHM7-F1
#
_cell.length_a   1.000
_cell.length_b   1.000
_cell.length_c   1.000
_cell.angle_alpha   90.00
_cell.angle_beta   90.00
_cell.angle_gamma   90.00
#
_symmetry.space_group_name_H-M   'P 1'
#
loop_
_entity.id
_entity.type
_entity.pdbx_description
1 polymer ?
#
loop_
_entity_poly.entity_id
_entity_poly.type
_entity_poly.pdbx_seq_one_letter_code
_entity_poly.pdbx_strand_id
1 'polypeptide(L)' 'MRKPDPLEIPQHLINQARLYAPGRTDLDAVCHLLAEYPNLASEVRKLRSRVAELDREGADFDSRLEALQAACRAILDL' A
#
# COMPACT_ATOMS: atom_id res chain seq x y z
N MET A 1 17.90 10.79 -33.37
CA MET A 1 17.49 10.73 -31.95
C MET A 1 17.28 12.16 -31.46
N ARG A 2 16.09 12.49 -30.96
CA ARG A 2 15.78 13.83 -30.42
C ARG A 2 16.61 13.99 -29.13
N LYS A 3 17.44 15.03 -29.04
CA LYS A 3 18.11 15.36 -27.77
C LYS A 3 17.00 15.70 -26.75
N PRO A 4 17.00 15.11 -25.56
CA PRO A 4 16.06 15.51 -24.52
C PRO A 4 16.36 16.97 -24.15
N ASP A 5 15.31 17.78 -24.07
CA ASP A 5 15.42 19.14 -23.55
C ASP A 5 15.84 19.06 -22.07
N PRO A 6 16.79 19.89 -21.62
CA PRO A 6 17.20 19.90 -20.22
C PRO A 6 16.01 20.32 -19.35
N LEU A 7 15.55 19.40 -18.51
CA LEU A 7 14.48 19.65 -17.55
C LEU A 7 15.10 20.21 -16.27
N GLU A 8 14.77 21.47 -15.94
CA GLU A 8 15.15 22.03 -14.64
C GLU A 8 14.26 21.42 -13.55
N ILE A 9 14.88 20.65 -12.64
CA ILE A 9 14.18 20.04 -11.51
C ILE A 9 14.27 21.02 -10.33
N PRO A 10 13.13 21.44 -9.74
CA PRO A 10 13.14 22.26 -8.55
C PRO A 10 13.97 21.66 -7.41
N GLN A 11 14.78 22.48 -6.75
CA GLN A 11 15.69 22.03 -5.68
C GLN A 11 14.97 21.29 -4.54
N HIS A 12 13.73 21.66 -4.22
CA HIS A 12 12.96 20.97 -3.18
C HIS A 12 12.65 19.51 -3.54
N LEU A 13 12.42 19.19 -4.81
CA LEU A 13 12.20 17.81 -5.28
C LEU A 13 13.50 17.00 -5.24
N ILE A 14 14.63 17.63 -5.58
CA ILE A 14 15.95 17.02 -5.45
C ILE A 14 16.24 16.69 -3.98
N ASN A 15 15.99 17.65 -3.09
CA ASN A 15 16.18 17.46 -1.65
C ASN A 15 15.31 16.29 -1.12
N GLN A 16 14.06 16.18 -1.58
CA GLN A 16 13.18 15.06 -1.24
C GLN A 16 13.72 13.74 -1.79
N ALA A 17 14.12 13.69 -3.06
CA ALA A 17 14.66 12.48 -3.66
C ALA A 17 15.91 11.97 -2.91
N ARG A 18 16.79 12.88 -2.48
CA ARG A 18 17.96 12.54 -1.65
C ARG A 18 17.61 11.91 -0.30
N LEU A 19 16.44 12.20 0.27
CA LEU A 19 15.99 11.54 1.52
C LEU A 19 15.76 10.04 1.31
N TYR A 20 15.27 9.66 0.14
CA TYR A 20 15.00 8.26 -0.22
C TYR A 20 16.21 7.57 -0.88
N ALA A 21 17.22 8.34 -1.27
CA ALA A 21 18.41 7.90 -2.00
C ALA A 21 19.69 8.59 -1.46
N PRO A 22 20.08 8.34 -0.20
CA PRO A 22 21.25 8.99 0.38
C PRO A 22 22.54 8.58 -0.36
N GLY A 23 23.42 9.56 -0.60
CA GLY A 23 24.73 9.34 -1.25
C GLY A 23 24.70 9.25 -2.78
N ARG A 24 23.52 9.35 -3.41
CA ARG A 24 23.37 9.40 -4.88
C ARG A 24 23.50 10.83 -5.41
N THR A 25 23.83 10.94 -6.69
CA THR A 25 23.74 12.23 -7.42
C THR A 25 22.29 12.66 -7.57
N ASP A 26 22.03 13.94 -7.83
CA ASP A 26 20.66 14.48 -7.91
C ASP A 26 19.81 13.76 -8.94
N LEU A 27 20.38 13.53 -10.12
CA LEU A 27 19.72 12.80 -11.19
C LEU A 27 19.46 11.34 -10.79
N ASP A 28 20.44 10.65 -10.19
CA ASP A 28 20.29 9.26 -9.81
C ASP A 28 19.28 9.07 -8.67
N ALA A 29 19.22 10.01 -7.72
CA ALA A 29 18.23 10.03 -6.66
C ALA A 29 16.80 10.19 -7.22
N VAL A 30 16.60 11.12 -8.15
CA VAL A 30 15.29 11.34 -8.79
C VAL A 30 14.90 10.13 -9.66
N CYS A 31 15.83 9.61 -10.46
CA CYS A 31 15.59 8.42 -11.29
C CYS A 31 15.22 7.20 -10.43
N HIS A 32 15.91 7.00 -9.30
CA HIS A 32 15.58 5.93 -8.37
C HIS A 32 14.15 6.06 -7.84
N LEU A 33 13.77 7.25 -7.37
CA LEU A 33 12.41 7.49 -6.84
C LEU A 33 11.33 7.23 -7.90
N LEU A 34 11.55 7.69 -9.13
CA LEU A 34 10.63 7.47 -10.25
C LEU A 34 10.53 6.00 -10.65
N ALA A 35 11.64 5.25 -10.58
CA ALA A 35 11.65 3.83 -10.85
C ALA A 35 10.93 3.02 -9.76
N GLU A 36 11.01 3.45 -8.49
CA GLU A 36 10.37 2.76 -7.36
C GLU A 36 8.88 3.10 -7.18
N TYR A 37 8.44 4.26 -7.65
CA TYR A 37 7.06 4.72 -7.45
C TYR A 37 5.99 3.73 -7.95
N PRO A 38 6.11 3.10 -9.14
CA PRO A 38 5.17 2.07 -9.59
C PRO A 38 5.12 0.86 -8.68
N ASN A 39 6.26 0.44 -8.10
CA ASN A 39 6.33 -0.67 -7.16
C ASN A 39 5.56 -0.33 -5.89
N LEU A 40 5.84 0.85 -5.30
CA LEU A 40 5.12 1.32 -4.12
C LEU A 40 3.61 1.39 -4.35
N ALA A 41 3.18 1.96 -5.49
CA ALA A 41 1.77 2.04 -5.84
C ALA A 41 1.13 0.65 -6.01
N SER A 42 1.87 -0.34 -6.51
CA SER A 42 1.42 -1.73 -6.61
C SER A 42 1.24 -2.35 -5.23
N GLU A 43 2.23 -2.21 -4.35
CA GLU A 43 2.18 -2.75 -2.98
C GLU A 43 1.05 -2.13 -2.16
N VAL A 44 0.81 -0.81 -2.27
CA VAL A 44 -0.33 -0.14 -1.61
C VAL A 44 -1.67 -0.70 -2.10
N ARG A 45 -1.82 -0.99 -3.40
CA ARG A 45 -3.06 -1.59 -3.93
C ARG A 45 -3.27 -3.00 -3.40
N LYS A 46 -2.20 -3.81 -3.30
CA LYS A 46 -2.25 -5.15 -2.73
C LYS A 46 -2.64 -5.11 -1.24
N LEU A 47 -2.01 -4.23 -0.46
CA LEU A 47 -2.34 -4.03 0.96
C LEU A 47 -3.80 -3.65 1.14
N ARG A 48 -4.31 -2.69 0.34
CA ARG A 48 -5.73 -2.32 0.38
C ARG A 48 -6.65 -3.50 0.08
N SER A 49 -6.30 -4.33 -0.90
CA SER A 49 -7.06 -5.54 -1.22
C SER A 49 -7.07 -6.53 -0.05
N ARG A 50 -5.92 -6.70 0.62
CA ARG A 50 -5.80 -7.60 1.78
C ARG A 50 -6.59 -7.10 2.99
N VAL A 51 -6.61 -5.79 3.25
CA VAL A 51 -7.44 -5.20 4.30
C VAL A 51 -8.93 -5.45 4.01
N ALA A 52 -9.39 -5.19 2.79
CA ALA A 52 -10.78 -5.47 2.41
C ALA A 52 -11.16 -6.96 2.46
N GLU A 53 -10.18 -7.85 2.31
CA GLU A 53 -10.38 -9.29 2.52
C GLU A 53 -10.52 -9.62 4.01
N LEU A 54 -9.64 -9.09 4.86
CA LEU A 54 -9.71 -9.25 6.32
C LEU A 54 -11.03 -8.72 6.89
N ASP A 55 -11.50 -7.57 6.42
CA ASP A 55 -12.78 -7.00 6.85
C ASP A 55 -13.96 -7.92 6.52
N ARG A 56 -13.93 -8.56 5.34
CA ARG A 56 -14.95 -9.54 4.93
C ARG A 56 -14.85 -10.84 5.74
N GLU A 57 -13.63 -11.34 5.93
CA GLU A 57 -13.38 -12.54 6.76
C GLU A 57 -13.85 -12.31 8.20
N GLY A 58 -13.60 -11.12 8.77
CA GLY A 58 -14.07 -10.73 10.09
C GLY A 58 -15.59 -10.72 10.19
N ALA A 59 -16.27 -10.09 9.24
CA ALA A 59 -17.74 -10.05 9.21
C ALA A 59 -18.37 -11.45 9.06
N ASP A 60 -17.79 -12.32 8.22
CA ASP A 60 -18.25 -13.72 8.08
C ASP A 60 -18.03 -14.51 9.38
N PHE A 61 -16.88 -14.31 10.04
CA PHE A 61 -16.59 -14.95 11.32
C PHE A 61 -17.58 -14.53 12.40
N ASP A 62 -17.87 -13.24 12.53
CA ASP A 62 -18.83 -12.71 13.49
C ASP A 62 -20.23 -13.30 13.25
N SER A 63 -20.68 -13.34 11.99
CA SER A 63 -21.97 -13.95 11.64
C SER A 63 -22.04 -15.44 12.02
N ARG A 64 -20.96 -16.20 11.76
CA ARG A 64 -20.89 -17.62 12.16
C ARG A 64 -20.87 -17.80 13.67
N LEU A 65 -20.19 -16.91 14.39
CA LEU A 65 -20.13 -16.94 15.84
C LEU A 65 -21.50 -16.64 16.45
N GLU A 66 -22.22 -15.66 15.92
CA GLU A 66 -23.60 -15.36 16.32
C GLU A 66 -24.53 -16.57 16.08
N ALA A 67 -24.46 -17.19 14.90
CA ALA A 67 -25.24 -18.38 14.59
C ALA A 67 -24.93 -19.54 15.53
N LEU A 68 -23.64 -19.75 15.85
CA LEU A 68 -23.21 -20.78 16.80
C LEU A 68 -23.74 -20.49 18.20
N GLN A 69 -23.63 -19.25 18.68
CA GLN A 69 -24.14 -18.85 19.99
C GLN A 69 -25.66 -19.05 20.07
N ALA A 70 -26.41 -18.69 19.03
CA ALA A 70 -27.85 -18.91 18.95
C ALA A 70 -28.18 -20.42 19.03
N ALA A 71 -27.46 -21.27 18.30
CA ALA A 71 -27.63 -22.71 18.36
C ALA A 71 -27.31 -23.29 19.74
N CYS A 72 -26.21 -22.85 20.37
CA CYS A 72 -25.86 -23.28 21.73
C CYS A 72 -26.91 -22.86 22.75
N ARG A 73 -27.46 -21.63 22.66
CA ARG A 73 -28.56 -21.19 23.51
C ARG A 73 -29.80 -22.05 23.31
N ALA A 74 -30.19 -22.32 22.07
CA ALA A 74 -31.33 -23.18 21.77
C ALA A 74 -31.16 -24.62 22.32
N ILE A 75 -29.94 -25.14 22.39
CA ILE A 75 -29.67 -26.46 22.98
C ILE A 75 -29.72 -26.42 24.52
N LEU A 76 -29.22 -25.34 25.13
CA LEU A 76 -29.11 -25.22 26.58
C LEU A 76 -30.42 -24.77 27.25
N ASP A 77 -31.34 -24.15 26.52
CA ASP A 77 -32.58 -23.60 27.06
C ASP A 77 -33.71 -24.63 27.34
N LEU A 78 -33.51 -25.94 27.15
CA LEU A 78 -34.57 -27.00 27.21
C LEU A 78 -35.71 -26.79 26.20
#